data_AF-A0A7K0J9R4-F1
#
_entry.id   AF-A0A7K0J9R4-F1
#
_cell.length_a   1.000
_cell.length_b   1.000
_cell.length_c   1.000
_cell.angle_alpha   90.00
_cell.angle_beta   90.00
_cell.angle_gamma   90.00
#
_symmetry.space_group_name_H-M   'P 1'
#
loop_
_entity.id
_entity.type
_entity.pdbx_description
1 polymer ?
#
loop_
_entity_poly.entity_id
_entity_poly.type
_entity_poly.pdbx_seq_one_letter_code
_entity_poly.pdbx_strand_id
1 'polypeptide(L)' 'MSDTIPDAVSEEPDIPYEAARDELVGIVTRLESGGISLAETMTLWERGEKLADICQSWLAGARARIDAARSDVDASQS' A
#
# COMPACT_ATOMS: atom_id res chain seq x y z
N MET A 1 26.84 -15.80 -4.37
CA MET A 1 25.64 -16.23 -5.12
C MET A 1 24.45 -15.66 -4.37
N SER A 2 24.04 -14.44 -4.70
CA SER A 2 22.75 -13.91 -4.25
C SER A 2 21.72 -14.36 -5.26
N ASP A 3 20.85 -15.25 -4.82
CA ASP A 3 19.66 -15.68 -5.55
C ASP A 3 18.78 -14.43 -5.76
N THR A 4 18.84 -13.88 -6.95
CA THR A 4 17.95 -12.80 -7.37
C THR A 4 16.68 -13.48 -7.86
N ILE A 5 15.69 -13.60 -6.98
CA ILE A 5 14.35 -13.99 -7.38
C ILE A 5 13.84 -12.87 -8.30
N PRO A 6 13.49 -13.19 -9.57
CA PRO A 6 13.01 -12.18 -10.50
C PRO A 6 11.72 -11.58 -9.96
N ASP A 7 11.74 -10.27 -9.77
CA ASP A 7 10.56 -9.47 -9.44
C ASP A 7 9.57 -9.61 -10.61
N ALA A 8 8.55 -10.43 -10.39
CA ALA A 8 7.44 -10.56 -11.32
C ALA A 8 6.71 -9.21 -11.31
N VAL A 9 6.99 -8.42 -12.35
CA VAL A 9 6.42 -7.10 -12.67
C VAL A 9 4.98 -6.97 -12.20
N SER A 10 4.84 -6.57 -10.94
CA SER A 10 3.63 -5.99 -10.42
C SER A 10 3.75 -4.52 -10.80
N GLU A 11 2.69 -3.92 -11.33
CA GLU A 11 2.63 -2.46 -11.48
C GLU A 11 2.76 -1.88 -10.07
N GLU A 12 3.98 -1.65 -9.62
CA GLU A 12 4.25 -1.06 -8.32
C GLU A 12 3.56 0.30 -8.32
N PRO A 13 2.71 0.58 -7.32
CA PRO A 13 2.16 1.91 -7.16
C PRO A 13 3.29 2.94 -7.23
N ASP A 14 3.08 4.07 -7.90
CA ASP A 14 4.10 5.11 -8.12
C ASP A 14 4.79 5.61 -6.82
N ILE A 15 4.24 5.24 -5.64
CA ILE A 15 4.78 5.55 -4.32
C ILE A 15 5.00 4.27 -3.48
N PRO A 16 6.11 4.19 -2.73
CA PRO A 16 6.36 3.06 -1.83
C PRO A 16 5.41 3.08 -0.63
N TYR A 17 5.09 1.90 -0.09
CA TYR A 17 4.14 1.73 1.02
C TYR A 17 4.40 2.66 2.21
N GLU A 18 5.66 2.75 2.66
CA GLU A 18 6.01 3.55 3.84
C GLU A 18 5.77 5.04 3.60
N ALA A 19 6.10 5.55 2.40
CA ALA A 19 5.82 6.93 2.04
C ALA A 19 4.31 7.19 1.95
N ALA A 20 3.54 6.26 1.36
CA ALA A 20 2.09 6.37 1.27
C ALA A 20 1.43 6.41 2.67
N ARG A 21 1.88 5.54 3.57
CA ARG A 21 1.43 5.47 4.96
C ARG A 21 1.76 6.76 5.72
N ASP A 22 3.00 7.24 5.61
CA ASP A 22 3.45 8.42 6.35
C ASP A 22 2.70 9.68 5.88
N GLU A 23 2.44 9.81 4.57
CA GLU A 23 1.61 10.89 4.04
C GLU A 23 0.16 10.78 4.55
N LEU A 24 -0.42 9.57 4.55
CA LEU A 24 -1.77 9.34 5.05
C LEU A 24 -1.91 9.72 6.54
N VAL A 25 -0.93 9.37 7.37
CA VAL A 25 -0.88 9.77 8.79
C VAL A 25 -0.84 11.29 8.93
N GLY A 26 -0.06 11.98 8.08
CA GLY A 26 -0.01 13.45 8.07
C GLY A 26 -1.38 14.08 7.72
N ILE A 27 -2.07 13.51 6.73
CA ILE A 27 -3.42 13.95 6.34
C ILE A 27 -4.42 13.76 7.48
N VAL A 28 -4.46 12.57 8.09
CA VAL A 28 -5.35 12.28 9.22
C VAL A 28 -5.09 13.26 10.37
N THR A 29 -3.82 13.46 10.73
CA THR A 29 -3.42 14.41 11.78
C THR A 29 -3.93 15.82 11.47
N ARG A 30 -3.84 16.26 10.21
CA ARG A 30 -4.30 17.58 9.79
C ARG A 30 -5.83 17.72 9.84
N LEU A 31 -6.55 16.68 9.42
CA LEU A 31 -8.02 16.62 9.50
C LEU A 31 -8.50 16.65 10.96
N GLU A 32 -7.87 15.88 11.84
CA GLU A 32 -8.19 15.81 13.27
C GLU A 32 -7.89 17.11 14.03
N SER A 33 -6.84 17.83 13.62
CA SER A 33 -6.48 19.13 14.20
C SER A 33 -7.55 20.21 13.95
N GLY A 34 -8.37 20.03 12.90
CA GLY A 34 -9.37 21.02 12.48
C GLY A 34 -8.75 22.35 12.05
N GLY A 35 -9.57 23.41 12.04
CA GLY A 35 -9.12 24.78 11.70
C GLY A 35 -8.79 25.00 10.23
N ILE A 36 -9.27 24.13 9.34
CA ILE A 36 -9.16 24.24 7.89
C ILE A 36 -10.53 24.45 7.25
N SER A 37 -10.56 25.03 6.07
CA SER A 37 -11.80 25.25 5.32
C SER A 37 -12.41 23.93 4.83
N LEU A 38 -13.72 23.94 4.53
CA LEU A 38 -14.40 22.77 3.95
C LEU A 38 -13.74 22.28 2.65
N ALA A 39 -13.34 23.20 1.78
CA ALA A 39 -12.69 22.86 0.52
C ALA A 39 -11.33 22.16 0.74
N GLU A 40 -10.55 22.63 1.72
CA GLU A 40 -9.30 21.98 2.11
C GLU A 40 -9.54 20.61 2.75
N THR A 41 -10.56 20.48 3.61
CA THR A 41 -10.97 19.19 4.18
C THR A 41 -11.31 18.17 3.10
N MET A 42 -12.07 18.57 2.08
CA MET A 42 -12.42 17.69 0.95
C MET A 42 -11.19 17.27 0.14
N THR A 43 -10.29 18.21 -0.14
CA THR A 43 -9.04 17.92 -0.86
C THR A 43 -8.17 16.91 -0.08
N LEU A 44 -8.03 17.11 1.23
CA LEU A 44 -7.28 16.20 2.11
C LEU A 44 -7.94 14.82 2.19
N TRP A 45 -9.27 14.76 2.28
CA TRP A 45 -9.99 13.50 2.30
C TRP A 45 -9.80 12.71 1.00
N GLU A 46 -9.99 13.32 -0.17
CA GLU A 46 -9.82 12.65 -1.46
C GLU A 46 -8.39 12.11 -1.64
N ARG A 47 -7.38 12.87 -1.19
CA ARG A 47 -5.99 12.41 -1.18
C ARG A 47 -5.80 11.24 -0.20
N GLY A 48 -6.39 11.32 0.98
CA GLY A 48 -6.38 10.26 1.99
C GLY A 48 -6.96 8.94 1.46
N GLU A 49 -8.11 8.98 0.78
CA GLU A 49 -8.72 7.80 0.16
C GLU A 49 -7.79 7.17 -0.87
N LYS A 50 -7.19 7.98 -1.76
CA LYS A 50 -6.23 7.47 -2.75
C LYS A 50 -5.02 6.80 -2.10
N LEU A 51 -4.50 7.36 -1.01
CA LEU A 51 -3.38 6.77 -0.27
C LEU A 51 -3.78 5.47 0.43
N ALA A 52 -5.00 5.39 0.95
CA ALA A 52 -5.53 4.17 1.55
C ALA A 52 -5.65 3.05 0.52
N ASP A 53 -6.13 3.35 -0.69
CA ASP A 53 -6.20 2.38 -1.80
C ASP A 53 -4.81 1.87 -2.21
N ILE A 54 -3.82 2.76 -2.27
CA ILE A 54 -2.43 2.40 -2.55
C ILE A 54 -1.88 1.47 -1.45
N CYS A 55 -2.08 1.83 -0.18
CA CYS A 55 -1.66 0.99 0.94
C CYS A 55 -2.30 -0.41 0.89
N GLN A 56 -3.60 -0.47 0.61
CA GLN A 56 -4.33 -1.73 0.47
C GLN A 56 -3.79 -2.58 -0.68
N SER A 57 -3.48 -1.95 -1.83
CA SER A 57 -2.93 -2.65 -3.00
C SER A 57 -1.56 -3.28 -2.69
N TRP A 58 -0.69 -2.55 -1.98
CA TRP A 58 0.59 -3.08 -1.50
C TRP A 58 0.41 -4.31 -0.59
N LEU A 59 -0.50 -4.23 0.38
CA LEU A 59 -0.77 -5.32 1.32
C LEU A 59 -1.40 -6.53 0.62
N ALA A 60 -2.30 -6.31 -0.33
CA ALA A 60 -2.92 -7.36 -1.12
C ALA A 60 -1.88 -8.09 -1.98
N GLY A 61 -0.98 -7.36 -2.65
CA GLY A 61 0.12 -7.95 -3.42
C GLY A 61 1.10 -8.75 -2.56
N ALA A 62 1.45 -8.23 -1.37
CA ALA A 62 2.26 -8.97 -0.41
C ALA A 62 1.57 -10.27 0.05
N ARG A 63 0.26 -10.22 0.31
CA ARG A 63 -0.52 -11.39 0.70
C ARG A 63 -0.56 -12.44 -0.41
N ALA A 64 -0.81 -12.03 -1.65
CA ALA A 64 -0.87 -12.92 -2.79
C ALA A 64 0.46 -13.67 -3.00
N ARG A 65 1.61 -12.99 -2.85
CA ARG A 65 2.93 -13.62 -2.94
C ARG A 65 3.15 -14.68 -1.86
N ILE A 66 2.73 -14.41 -0.62
CA ILE A 66 2.80 -15.38 0.48
C ILE A 66 1.93 -16.60 0.18
N ASP A 67 0.70 -16.38 -0.27
CA ASP A 67 -0.24 -17.47 -0.56
C ASP A 67 0.27 -18.34 -1.73
N ALA A 68 0.80 -17.72 -2.81
CA ALA A 68 1.41 -18.44 -3.92
C ALA A 68 2.60 -19.31 -3.48
N ALA A 69 3.54 -18.74 -2.71
CA ALA A 69 4.69 -19.48 -2.20
C ALA A 69 4.29 -20.67 -1.31
N ARG A 70 3.18 -20.56 -0.56
CA ARG A 70 2.67 -21.68 0.25
C ARG A 70 2.05 -22.78 -0.60
N SER A 71 1.33 -22.43 -1.67
CA SER A 71 0.76 -23.40 -2.60
C SER A 71 1.84 -24.17 -3.37
N ASP A 72 2.92 -23.51 -3.80
CA ASP A 72 4.03 -24.16 -4.49
C ASP A 72 4.74 -25.20 -3.60
N VAL A 73 4.88 -24.89 -2.31
CA VAL A 73 5.45 -25.80 -1.31
C VAL A 73 4.56 -27.01 -1.05
N ASP A 74 3.22 -26.86 -1.09
CA ASP A 74 2.28 -27.96 -0.91
C ASP A 74 2.24 -28.89 -2.14
N ALA A 75 2.26 -28.30 -3.35
CA ALA A 75 2.26 -29.02 -4.62
C ALA A 75 3.56 -29.80 -4.87
N SER A 76 4.71 -29.35 -4.33
CA SER A 76 6.00 -30.04 -4.44
C SER A 76 6.18 -31.19 -3.43
N GLN A 77 5.29 -31.31 -2.44
CA GLN A 77 5.31 -32.37 -1.42
C GLN A 77 4.32 -33.50 -1.67
N SER A 78 3.45 -33.37 -2.68
CA SER A 78 2.48 -34.38 -3.12
C SER A 78 2.96 -35.13 -4.36
#